data_AF-A0A961YY04-F1
#
_entry.id   AF-A0A961YY04-F1
#
_cell.length_a   1.000
_cell.length_b   1.000
_cell.length_c   1.000
_cell.angle_alpha   90.00
_cell.angle_beta   90.00
_cell.angle_gamma   90.00
#
_symmetry.space_group_name_H-M   'P 1'
#
loop_
_entity.id
_entity.type
_entity.pdbx_description
1 polymer ?
#
loop_
_entity_poly.entity_id
_entity_poly.type
_entity_poly.pdbx_seq_one_letter_code
_entity_poly.pdbx_strand_id
1 'polypeptide(L)'
;MAKRGADSNGKKPKRRAPLPKVIRPEADAPRIKTDRGSFDLDDSVLAPWVEEAAFKSGGYPYDKPMKDKAYEEELKRLQVELVKLQAHVNTAGLRIVIVFEGRDAAGKGGAIKRITEYLNPRIAQIVALPAPT
;
A
#
# COMPACT_ATOMS: atom_id res chain seq x y z
N MET A 1 -29.63 -40.28 25.99
CA MET A 1 -28.42 -40.50 26.83
C MET A 1 -27.21 -40.58 25.93
N ALA A 2 -26.43 -39.50 25.82
CA ALA A 2 -25.11 -39.50 25.19
C ALA A 2 -24.24 -38.52 26.01
N LYS A 3 -23.09 -39.01 26.47
CA LYS A 3 -22.28 -38.42 27.53
C LYS A 3 -21.53 -37.18 27.03
N ARG A 4 -21.57 -36.13 27.85
CA ARG A 4 -20.68 -34.97 27.84
C ARG A 4 -19.25 -35.47 28.09
N GLY A 5 -18.36 -35.29 27.12
CA GLY A 5 -16.91 -35.31 27.32
C GLY A 5 -16.44 -33.87 27.52
N ALA A 6 -16.08 -33.54 28.76
CA ALA A 6 -15.46 -32.27 29.09
C ALA A 6 -13.96 -32.38 28.81
N ASP A 7 -13.48 -31.74 27.76
CA ASP A 7 -12.05 -31.52 27.56
C ASP A 7 -11.59 -30.44 28.53
N SER A 8 -11.19 -30.87 29.73
CA SER A 8 -10.56 -30.05 30.75
C SER A 8 -9.10 -29.80 30.38
N ASN A 9 -8.83 -28.81 29.54
CA ASN A 9 -7.52 -28.17 29.50
C ASN A 9 -7.68 -26.65 29.39
N GLY A 10 -8.07 -26.04 30.51
CA GLY A 10 -8.32 -24.61 30.67
C GLY A 10 -7.06 -23.74 30.64
N LYS A 11 -6.22 -23.84 29.60
CA LYS A 11 -5.23 -22.80 29.32
C LYS A 11 -5.93 -21.65 28.62
N LYS A 12 -6.31 -20.63 29.41
CA LYS A 12 -6.71 -19.33 28.87
C LYS A 12 -5.69 -18.88 27.81
N PRO A 13 -6.10 -18.42 26.62
CA PRO A 13 -5.18 -17.93 25.62
C PRO A 13 -4.36 -16.80 26.23
N LYS A 14 -3.04 -16.92 26.22
CA LYS A 14 -2.14 -15.87 26.68
C LYS A 14 -2.45 -14.63 25.86
N ARG A 15 -2.95 -13.57 26.51
CA ARG A 15 -3.06 -12.24 25.88
C ARG A 15 -1.70 -11.92 25.29
N ARG A 16 -1.63 -11.77 23.96
CA ARG A 16 -0.41 -11.31 23.29
C ARG A 16 -0.01 -9.99 23.96
N ALA A 17 1.25 -9.89 24.35
CA ALA A 17 1.78 -8.66 24.92
C ALA A 17 1.48 -7.51 23.94
N PRO A 18 1.14 -6.31 24.45
CA PRO A 18 0.99 -5.14 23.58
C PRO A 18 2.29 -4.96 22.79
N LEU A 19 2.15 -4.68 21.49
CA LEU A 19 3.32 -4.38 20.67
C LEU A 19 4.08 -3.21 21.32
N PRO A 20 5.42 -3.27 21.34
CA PRO A 20 6.22 -2.20 21.91
C PRO A 20 5.91 -0.88 21.21
N LYS A 21 5.91 0.22 21.97
CA LYS A 21 5.64 1.57 21.44
C LYS A 21 6.60 1.98 20.32
N VAL A 22 7.76 1.34 20.26
CA VAL A 22 8.75 1.49 19.20
C VAL A 22 9.20 0.08 18.80
N ILE A 23 8.93 -0.29 17.55
CA ILE A 23 9.51 -1.49 16.94
C ILE A 23 10.87 -1.03 16.40
N ARG A 24 11.94 -1.28 17.14
CA ARG A 24 13.30 -1.24 16.60
C ARG A 24 13.66 -2.67 16.21
N PRO A 25 13.98 -2.96 14.94
CA PRO A 25 14.49 -4.28 14.59
C PRO A 25 15.68 -4.61 15.50
N GLU A 26 15.68 -5.80 16.10
CA GLU A 26 16.82 -6.26 16.91
C GLU A 26 18.04 -6.56 16.03
N ALA A 27 17.81 -6.81 14.74
CA ALA A 27 18.81 -6.98 13.70
C ALA A 27 18.29 -6.41 12.39
N ASP A 28 19.21 -5.87 11.58
CA ASP A 28 18.93 -5.35 10.26
C ASP A 28 18.56 -6.45 9.26
N ALA A 29 17.97 -6.05 8.14
CA ALA A 29 17.59 -7.00 7.09
C ALA A 29 18.86 -7.66 6.53
N PRO A 30 18.92 -9.00 6.42
CA PRO A 30 20.11 -9.64 5.92
C PRO A 30 20.32 -9.30 4.44
N ARG A 31 21.59 -9.11 4.07
CA ARG A 31 22.00 -8.95 2.68
C ARG A 31 21.48 -10.10 1.82
N ILE A 32 20.80 -9.75 0.73
CA ILE A 32 20.26 -10.68 -0.26
C ILE A 32 21.35 -11.00 -1.28
N LYS A 33 21.60 -12.28 -1.55
CA LYS A 33 22.49 -12.73 -2.64
C LYS A 33 21.67 -13.16 -3.85
N THR A 34 22.01 -12.62 -5.01
CA THR A 34 21.36 -12.94 -6.29
C THR A 34 22.41 -13.35 -7.33
N ASP A 35 21.97 -13.84 -8.48
CA ASP A 35 22.80 -14.10 -9.66
C ASP A 35 23.42 -12.82 -10.26
N ARG A 36 22.81 -11.66 -10.01
CA ARG A 36 23.28 -10.34 -10.46
C ARG A 36 24.17 -9.61 -9.46
N GLY A 37 24.43 -10.22 -8.30
CA GLY A 37 25.22 -9.65 -7.21
C GLY A 37 24.47 -9.62 -5.88
N SER A 38 25.05 -8.93 -4.89
CA SER A 38 24.42 -8.73 -3.60
C SER A 38 23.59 -7.46 -3.55
N PHE A 39 22.51 -7.49 -2.77
CA PHE A 39 21.69 -6.33 -2.42
C PHE A 39 21.60 -6.22 -0.90
N ASP A 40 21.87 -5.03 -0.39
CA ASP A 40 21.82 -4.71 1.03
C ASP A 40 20.96 -3.45 1.16
N LEU A 41 19.91 -3.51 1.99
CA LEU A 41 18.94 -2.41 2.09
C LEU A 41 19.53 -1.20 2.83
N ASP A 42 20.49 -1.47 3.71
CA ASP A 42 21.12 -0.46 4.57
C ASP A 42 22.38 0.15 3.94
N ASP A 43 22.75 -0.30 2.74
CA ASP A 43 23.79 0.34 1.95
C ASP A 43 23.28 1.68 1.40
N SER A 44 24.04 2.74 1.62
CA SER A 44 23.70 4.08 1.14
C SER A 44 23.85 4.22 -0.38
N VAL A 45 24.58 3.29 -1.00
CA VAL A 45 24.77 3.24 -2.44
C VAL A 45 23.95 2.10 -3.03
N LEU A 46 23.04 2.44 -3.93
CA LEU A 46 22.25 1.45 -4.64
C LEU A 46 23.15 0.61 -5.56
N ALA A 47 22.97 -0.71 -5.56
CA ALA A 47 23.74 -1.59 -6.44
C ALA A 47 23.50 -1.23 -7.92
N PRO A 48 24.55 -1.13 -8.77
CA PRO A 48 24.43 -0.66 -10.15
C PRO A 48 23.40 -1.43 -10.99
N TRP A 49 23.37 -2.76 -10.84
CA TRP A 49 22.41 -3.61 -11.57
C TRP A 49 20.94 -3.32 -11.19
N VAL A 50 20.69 -2.82 -9.97
CA VAL A 50 19.35 -2.39 -9.55
C VAL A 50 19.02 -1.06 -10.20
N GLU A 51 19.92 -0.09 -10.14
CA GLU A 51 19.72 1.24 -10.72
C GLU A 51 19.46 1.17 -12.23
N GLU A 52 20.27 0.40 -12.97
CA GLU A 52 20.14 0.20 -14.40
C GLU A 52 18.82 -0.49 -14.80
N ALA A 53 18.41 -1.50 -14.03
CA ALA A 53 17.25 -2.31 -14.36
C ALA A 53 15.93 -1.74 -13.81
N ALA A 54 15.95 -0.93 -12.75
CA ALA A 54 14.75 -0.58 -11.98
C ALA A 54 13.66 0.05 -12.85
N PHE A 55 14.01 1.06 -13.66
CA PHE A 55 13.03 1.80 -14.46
C PHE A 55 12.38 0.95 -15.56
N LYS A 56 13.13 0.02 -16.15
CA LYS A 56 12.66 -0.86 -17.23
C LYS A 56 12.12 -2.20 -16.73
N SER A 57 12.29 -2.49 -15.44
CA SER A 57 11.85 -3.74 -14.83
C SER A 57 10.33 -3.95 -15.00
N GLY A 58 9.90 -5.22 -14.95
CA GLY A 58 8.47 -5.55 -15.13
C GLY A 58 7.93 -5.32 -16.55
N GLY A 59 8.80 -5.04 -17.54
CA GLY A 59 8.39 -4.81 -18.92
C GLY A 59 7.87 -3.39 -19.18
N TYR A 60 8.39 -2.39 -18.46
CA TYR A 60 7.91 -1.01 -18.59
C TYR A 60 8.14 -0.47 -20.02
N PRO A 61 7.09 0.01 -20.71
CA PRO A 61 7.15 0.24 -22.15
C PRO A 61 7.83 1.56 -22.56
N TYR A 62 8.12 2.45 -21.62
CA TYR A 62 8.67 3.78 -21.90
C TYR A 62 10.14 3.91 -21.51
N ASP A 63 10.91 4.71 -22.25
CA ASP A 63 12.34 4.91 -22.01
C ASP A 63 12.65 5.94 -20.92
N LYS A 64 11.69 6.81 -20.62
CA LYS A 64 11.86 7.94 -19.69
C LYS A 64 10.59 8.15 -18.86
N PRO A 65 10.71 8.69 -17.65
CA PRO A 65 9.54 9.07 -16.86
C PRO A 65 8.73 10.16 -17.58
N MET A 66 7.45 10.25 -17.24
CA MET A 66 6.61 11.35 -17.70
C MET A 66 7.18 12.68 -17.19
N LYS A 67 7.12 13.73 -18.02
CA LYS A 67 7.55 15.06 -17.61
C LYS A 67 6.61 15.61 -16.53
N ASP A 68 7.17 16.16 -15.46
CA ASP A 68 6.42 16.67 -14.30
C ASP A 68 5.30 17.64 -14.70
N LYS A 69 5.59 18.61 -15.58
CA LYS A 69 4.59 19.56 -16.06
C LYS A 69 3.39 18.89 -16.73
N ALA A 70 3.64 17.91 -17.60
CA ALA A 70 2.58 17.19 -18.31
C ALA A 70 1.76 16.33 -17.33
N TYR A 71 2.44 15.72 -16.35
CA TYR A 71 1.78 14.97 -15.28
C TYR A 71 0.88 15.86 -14.42
N GLU A 72 1.35 17.02 -13.97
CA GLU A 72 0.59 17.93 -13.10
C GLU A 72 -0.61 18.55 -13.81
N GLU A 73 -0.47 18.93 -15.08
CA GLU A 73 -1.56 19.45 -15.90
C GLU A 73 -2.68 18.41 -16.04
N GLU A 74 -2.33 17.16 -16.35
CA GLU A 74 -3.30 16.08 -16.52
C GLU A 74 -3.91 15.65 -15.18
N LEU A 75 -3.11 15.57 -14.12
CA LEU A 75 -3.59 15.25 -12.78
C LEU A 75 -4.67 16.24 -12.33
N LYS A 76 -4.43 17.55 -12.51
CA LYS A 76 -5.39 18.59 -12.15
C LYS A 76 -6.68 18.46 -12.96
N ARG A 77 -6.57 18.17 -14.26
CA ARG A 77 -7.74 17.92 -15.12
C ARG A 77 -8.58 16.77 -14.59
N LEU A 78 -7.96 15.63 -14.30
CA LEU A 78 -8.64 14.44 -13.78
C LEU A 78 -9.24 14.67 -12.39
N GLN A 79 -8.58 15.43 -11.53
CA GLN A 79 -9.11 15.78 -10.20
C GLN A 79 -10.38 16.63 -10.28
N VAL A 80 -10.50 17.53 -11.27
CA VAL A 80 -11.74 18.25 -11.53
C VAL A 80 -12.87 17.28 -11.92
N GLU A 81 -12.58 16.29 -12.76
CA GLU A 81 -13.56 15.27 -13.15
C GLU A 81 -13.95 14.36 -11.97
N LEU A 82 -13.03 14.06 -11.05
CA LEU A 82 -13.34 13.31 -9.82
C LEU A 82 -14.32 14.07 -8.91
N VAL A 83 -14.19 15.40 -8.81
CA VAL A 83 -15.15 16.23 -8.05
C VAL A 83 -16.53 16.22 -8.69
N LYS A 84 -16.61 16.31 -10.03
CA LYS A 84 -17.88 16.19 -10.77
C LYS A 84 -18.52 14.82 -10.57
N LEU A 85 -17.72 13.75 -10.65
CA LEU A 85 -18.16 12.39 -10.38
C LEU A 85 -18.70 12.25 -8.96
N GLN A 86 -17.99 12.77 -7.94
CA GLN A 86 -18.46 12.75 -6.56
C GLN A 86 -19.81 13.46 -6.41
N ALA A 87 -19.97 14.64 -7.02
CA ALA A 87 -21.23 15.38 -6.98
C ALA A 87 -22.37 14.57 -7.60
N HIS A 88 -22.14 13.94 -8.76
CA HIS A 88 -23.12 13.10 -9.43
C HIS A 88 -23.48 11.85 -8.61
N VAL A 89 -22.50 11.14 -8.07
CA VAL A 89 -22.72 9.96 -7.22
C VAL A 89 -23.59 10.30 -6.02
N ASN A 90 -23.35 11.46 -5.41
CA ASN A 90 -24.13 11.93 -4.27
C ASN A 90 -25.57 12.31 -4.66
N THR A 91 -25.79 13.03 -5.77
CA THR A 91 -27.14 13.41 -6.20
C THR A 91 -27.96 12.22 -6.71
N ALA A 92 -27.31 11.24 -7.33
CA ALA A 92 -27.95 10.03 -7.84
C ALA A 92 -28.12 8.92 -6.78
N GLY A 93 -27.59 9.11 -5.55
CA GLY A 93 -27.65 8.09 -4.49
C GLY A 93 -26.82 6.83 -4.79
N LEU A 94 -25.79 6.95 -5.63
CA LEU A 94 -24.92 5.84 -6.02
C LEU A 94 -23.81 5.62 -4.99
N ARG A 95 -23.14 4.47 -5.09
CA ARG A 95 -21.99 4.11 -4.23
C ARG A 95 -20.87 3.54 -5.08
N ILE A 96 -19.64 3.95 -4.79
CA ILE A 96 -18.43 3.48 -5.48
C ILE A 96 -17.49 2.89 -4.43
N VAL A 97 -16.93 1.71 -4.73
CA VAL A 97 -15.84 1.10 -3.96
C VAL A 97 -14.64 0.94 -4.88
N ILE A 98 -13.48 1.40 -4.41
CA ILE A 98 -12.20 1.29 -5.13
C ILE A 98 -11.25 0.49 -4.26
N VAL A 99 -10.72 -0.61 -4.80
CA VAL A 99 -9.78 -1.51 -4.11
C VAL A 99 -8.40 -1.30 -4.71
N PHE A 100 -7.40 -1.06 -3.85
CA PHE A 100 -6.00 -0.88 -4.27
C PHE A 100 -5.17 -2.09 -3.83
N GLU A 101 -4.73 -2.88 -4.79
CA GLU A 101 -3.86 -4.04 -4.59
C GLU A 101 -2.54 -3.88 -5.36
N GLY A 102 -1.49 -4.57 -4.91
CA GLY A 102 -0.19 -4.56 -5.59
C GLY A 102 0.98 -4.80 -4.65
N ARG A 103 2.18 -4.92 -5.23
CA ARG A 103 3.43 -5.14 -4.48
C ARG A 103 3.68 -4.04 -3.45
N ASP A 104 4.50 -4.35 -2.45
CA ASP A 104 5.05 -3.34 -1.56
C ASP A 104 5.88 -2.33 -2.34
N ALA A 105 5.87 -1.08 -1.88
CA ALA A 105 6.48 0.08 -2.58
C ALA A 105 5.95 0.38 -4.00
N ALA A 106 4.89 -0.27 -4.48
CA ALA A 106 4.33 -0.02 -5.82
C ALA A 106 3.61 1.35 -5.99
N GLY A 107 3.56 2.19 -4.95
CA GLY A 107 2.96 3.53 -5.05
C GLY A 107 1.46 3.63 -4.73
N LYS A 108 0.85 2.58 -4.15
CA LYS A 108 -0.59 2.53 -3.78
C LYS A 108 -1.05 3.76 -2.97
N GLY A 109 -0.31 4.11 -1.92
CA GLY A 109 -0.64 5.26 -1.06
C GLY A 109 -0.55 6.61 -1.79
N GLY A 110 0.38 6.75 -2.74
CA GLY A 110 0.49 7.93 -3.58
C GLY A 110 -0.73 8.08 -4.50
N ALA A 111 -1.15 6.99 -5.13
CA ALA A 111 -2.35 6.97 -5.97
C ALA A 111 -3.62 7.32 -5.18
N ILE A 112 -3.82 6.72 -4.00
CA ILE A 112 -4.94 7.04 -3.10
C ILE A 112 -4.93 8.53 -2.77
N LYS A 113 -3.77 9.06 -2.34
CA LYS A 113 -3.62 10.47 -2.00
C LYS A 113 -4.05 11.39 -3.14
N ARG A 114 -3.64 11.12 -4.38
CA ARG A 114 -3.98 11.94 -5.56
C ARG A 114 -5.46 11.88 -5.92
N ILE A 115 -6.09 10.72 -5.79
CA ILE A 115 -7.53 10.55 -6.02
C ILE A 115 -8.35 11.30 -4.98
N THR A 116 -7.94 11.26 -3.71
CA THR A 116 -8.72 11.83 -2.61
C THR A 116 -8.41 13.30 -2.32
N GLU A 117 -7.36 13.87 -2.93
CA GLU A 117 -6.79 15.19 -2.60
C GLU A 117 -7.81 16.33 -2.54
N TYR A 118 -8.77 16.35 -3.47
CA TYR A 118 -9.81 17.39 -3.57
C TYR A 118 -11.23 16.88 -3.30
N LEU A 119 -11.38 15.61 -2.89
CA LEU A 119 -12.68 15.04 -2.60
C LEU A 119 -13.13 15.39 -1.18
N ASN A 120 -14.43 15.60 -0.98
CA ASN A 120 -14.96 15.81 0.37
C ASN A 120 -14.75 14.55 1.23
N PRO A 121 -13.97 14.63 2.34
CA PRO A 121 -13.63 13.47 3.16
C PRO A 121 -14.81 12.90 3.94
N ARG A 122 -15.97 13.58 3.97
CA ARG A 122 -17.21 13.03 4.55
C ARG A 122 -17.90 12.08 3.59
N ILE A 123 -17.69 12.24 2.29
CA ILE A 123 -18.31 11.43 1.23
C ILE A 123 -17.34 10.34 0.78
N ALA A 124 -16.07 10.67 0.56
CA ALA A 124 -15.03 9.73 0.17
C ALA A 124 -14.23 9.27 1.40
N GLN A 125 -14.46 8.04 1.84
CA GLN A 125 -13.77 7.43 2.99
C GLN A 125 -12.59 6.58 2.54
N ILE A 126 -11.46 6.70 3.24
CA ILE A 126 -10.30 5.83 3.06
C ILE A 126 -10.33 4.79 4.18
N VAL A 127 -10.28 3.51 3.82
CA VAL A 127 -10.28 2.41 4.78
C VAL A 127 -8.94 1.68 4.70
N ALA A 128 -8.21 1.66 5.82
CA ALA A 128 -7.02 0.84 6.00
C ALA A 128 -7.34 -0.24 7.05
N LEU A 129 -7.47 -1.48 6.61
CA LEU A 129 -7.85 -2.59 7.49
C LEU A 129 -6.63 -3.11 8.26
N PRO A 130 -6.69 -3.20 9.61
CA PRO A 130 -5.67 -3.89 10.38
C PRO A 130 -5.79 -5.41 10.22
N ALA A 131 -4.84 -6.14 10.78
CA ALA A 131 -4.94 -7.59 10.89
C ALA A 131 -6.28 -7.98 11.58
N PRO A 132 -6.99 -9.01 11.10
CA PRO A 132 -8.24 -9.47 11.71
C PRO A 132 -8.04 -9.85 13.18
N THR A 133 -9.02 -9.51 14.03
CA THR A 133 -9.07 -9.87 15.46
C THR A 133 -9.70 -11.23 15.71
#